data_AF-A0A915LW70-F1
#
_entry.id   AF-A0A915LW70-F1
#
_cell.length_a   1.000
_cell.length_b   1.000
_cell.length_c   1.000
_cell.angle_alpha   90.00
_cell.angle_beta   90.00
_cell.angle_gamma   90.00
#
_symmetry.space_group_name_H-M   'P 1'
#
loop_
_entity.id
_entity.type
_entity.pdbx_description
1 polymer ?
#
loop_
_entity_poly.entity_id
_entity_poly.type
_entity_poly.pdbx_seq_one_letter_code
_entity_poly.pdbx_strand_id
1 'polypeptide(L)'
;SIWIPDIILYNNAAQQYLNEMTTAGVVYDGNISLSMAGIFKSSCALDVRFYPFDFQNCLMKFASWAYDGTKIDIWSDSDSDDQSKYMVAKNKLIGNISISTEWTLRHVRAVKNSVIYSCCSE
;
A
#
# COMPACT_ATOMS: atom_id res chain seq x y z
N SER A 1 11.14 8.37 22.28
CA SER A 1 11.14 8.15 20.82
C SER A 1 10.19 7.02 20.49
N ILE A 2 9.51 7.07 19.35
CA ILE A 2 8.57 6.02 18.89
C ILE A 2 9.26 5.25 17.77
N TRP A 3 9.24 3.92 17.82
CA TRP A 3 9.72 3.08 16.72
C TRP A 3 8.70 3.09 15.58
N ILE A 4 9.19 3.17 14.34
CA ILE A 4 8.38 3.26 13.14
C ILE A 4 8.76 2.06 12.25
N PRO A 5 7.79 1.25 11.78
CA PRO A 5 8.09 0.15 10.88
C PRO A 5 8.62 0.68 9.54
N ASP A 6 9.57 -0.04 8.97
CA ASP A 6 10.26 0.28 7.72
C ASP A 6 9.48 -0.21 6.49
N ILE A 7 8.22 0.21 6.38
CA ILE A 7 7.36 -0.18 5.26
C ILE A 7 7.78 0.57 3.99
N ILE A 8 8.18 -0.19 2.98
CA ILE A 8 8.63 0.31 1.69
C ILE A 8 7.74 -0.16 0.54
N LEU A 9 7.84 0.51 -0.61
CA LEU A 9 7.27 0.03 -1.88
C LEU A 9 8.33 -0.79 -2.63
N TYR A 10 8.16 -2.11 -2.69
CA TYR A 10 9.14 -3.03 -3.27
C TYR A 10 9.35 -2.83 -4.77
N ASN A 11 8.28 -2.56 -5.53
CA ASN A 11 8.34 -2.26 -6.96
C ASN A 11 8.45 -0.75 -7.23
N ASN A 12 9.30 -0.06 -6.47
CA ASN A 12 9.53 1.37 -6.62
C ASN A 12 10.33 1.70 -7.89
N ALA A 13 9.90 2.75 -8.59
CA ALA A 13 10.53 3.29 -9.80
C ALA A 13 11.26 4.62 -9.56
N ALA A 14 11.19 5.18 -8.35
CA ALA A 14 11.93 6.39 -7.96
C ALA A 14 13.24 6.06 -7.24
N GLN A 15 14.22 6.96 -7.30
CA GLN A 15 15.46 6.83 -6.51
C GLN A 15 15.22 6.97 -5.00
N GLN A 16 14.26 7.79 -4.60
CA GLN A 16 13.92 8.05 -3.19
C GLN A 16 12.41 8.22 -3.05
N TYR A 17 11.90 7.89 -1.86
CA TYR A 17 10.53 8.20 -1.48
C TYR A 17 10.45 9.67 -1.05
N LEU A 18 9.39 10.35 -1.48
CA LEU A 18 9.01 11.65 -0.93
C LEU A 18 7.91 11.38 0.10
N ASN A 19 8.29 10.86 1.25
CA ASN A 19 7.40 10.53 2.35
C ASN A 19 7.67 11.47 3.53
N GLU A 20 6.60 12.05 4.07
CA GLU A 20 6.64 12.88 5.26
C GLU A 20 5.68 12.29 6.31
N MET A 21 6.23 11.99 7.48
CA MET A 21 5.40 11.64 8.63
C MET A 21 4.67 12.90 9.10
N THR A 22 3.35 12.85 9.08
CA THR A 22 2.53 14.03 9.36
C THR A 22 2.12 14.08 10.83
N THR A 23 1.70 12.96 11.41
CA THR A 23 1.23 12.92 12.81
C THR A 23 1.29 11.51 13.38
N ALA A 24 1.61 11.39 14.67
CA ALA A 24 1.49 10.16 15.46
C ALA A 24 0.49 10.37 16.60
N GLY A 25 -0.56 9.55 16.65
CA GLY A 25 -1.49 9.47 17.78
C GLY A 25 -1.08 8.30 18.68
N VAL A 26 -0.96 8.54 19.98
CA VAL A 26 -0.61 7.50 20.97
C VAL A 26 -1.75 7.37 21.95
N VAL A 27 -2.24 6.14 22.12
CA VAL A 27 -3.26 5.79 23.10
C VAL A 27 -2.59 5.18 24.33
N TYR A 28 -3.18 5.34 25.50
CA TYR A 28 -2.60 4.92 26.79
C TYR A 28 -2.34 3.41 26.88
N ASP A 29 -3.02 2.60 26.06
CA ASP A 29 -2.90 1.14 25.98
C ASP A 29 -1.70 0.69 25.10
N GLY A 30 -0.95 1.65 24.55
CA GLY A 30 0.18 1.39 23.67
C GLY A 30 -0.19 1.31 22.18
N ASN A 31 -1.47 1.47 21.82
CA ASN A 31 -1.85 1.57 20.42
C ASN A 31 -1.38 2.90 19.81
N ILE A 32 -0.77 2.81 18.63
CA ILE A 32 -0.22 3.96 17.93
C ILE A 32 -0.84 4.04 16.53
N SER A 33 -1.36 5.21 16.19
CA SER A 33 -1.79 5.54 14.83
C SER A 33 -0.76 6.45 14.16
N LEU A 34 -0.17 5.99 13.08
CA LEU A 34 0.78 6.76 12.28
C LEU A 34 0.12 7.19 10.98
N SER A 35 0.03 8.50 10.77
CA SER A 35 -0.44 9.08 9.51
C SER A 35 0.75 9.60 8.71
N MET A 36 1.00 8.98 7.56
CA MET A 36 2.09 9.32 6.65
C MET A 36 1.52 9.64 5.28
N ALA A 37 1.93 10.77 4.72
CA ALA A 37 1.65 11.12 3.33
C ALA A 37 2.92 10.94 2.52
N GLY A 38 2.79 10.47 1.29
CA GLY A 38 3.94 10.35 0.42
C GLY A 38 3.60 10.17 -1.05
N ILE A 39 4.56 10.53 -1.90
CA ILE A 39 4.48 10.31 -3.35
C ILE A 39 5.20 9.00 -3.68
N PHE A 40 4.42 8.02 -4.12
CA PHE A 40 4.92 6.72 -4.55
C PHE A 40 4.96 6.64 -6.07
N LYS A 41 6.10 6.22 -6.62
CA LYS A 41 6.23 5.91 -8.05
C LYS A 41 6.49 4.42 -8.17
N SER A 42 5.55 3.68 -8.75
CA SER A 42 5.68 2.24 -8.94
C SER A 42 6.06 1.91 -10.38
N SER A 43 6.79 0.82 -10.56
CA SER A 43 6.95 0.19 -11.87
C SER A 43 5.70 -0.63 -12.17
N CYS A 44 5.09 -0.36 -13.32
CA CYS A 44 3.93 -1.08 -13.85
C CYS A 44 4.20 -1.50 -15.29
N ALA A 45 3.97 -2.79 -15.59
CA ALA A 45 4.04 -3.30 -16.96
C ALA A 45 2.71 -3.01 -17.67
N LEU A 46 2.76 -2.17 -18.70
CA LEU A 46 1.58 -1.77 -19.46
C LEU A 46 1.32 -2.73 -20.62
N ASP A 47 0.04 -3.02 -20.85
CA ASP A 47 -0.43 -3.77 -22.02
C ASP A 47 -1.04 -2.81 -23.04
N VAL A 48 -0.31 -2.55 -24.13
CA VAL A 48 -0.67 -1.52 -25.13
C VAL A 48 -1.40 -2.08 -26.36
N ARG A 49 -1.87 -3.33 -26.32
CA ARG A 49 -2.52 -3.98 -27.47
C ARG A 49 -3.76 -3.24 -28.00
N PHE A 50 -4.45 -2.49 -27.13
CA PHE A 50 -5.72 -1.82 -27.43
C PHE A 50 -5.68 -0.30 -27.28
N TYR A 51 -4.48 0.30 -27.25
CA TYR A 51 -4.33 1.75 -27.14
C TYR A 51 -5.17 2.48 -28.23
N PRO A 52 -5.92 3.55 -27.90
CA PRO A 52 -5.99 4.26 -26.61
C PRO A 52 -7.15 3.81 -25.68
N PHE A 53 -7.78 2.66 -25.97
CA PHE A 53 -8.93 2.13 -25.22
C PHE A 53 -8.56 0.88 -24.42
N ASP A 54 -7.43 0.96 -23.75
CA ASP A 54 -6.80 -0.11 -23.00
C ASP A 54 -7.21 -0.11 -21.51
N PHE A 55 -6.95 -1.25 -20.86
CA PHE A 55 -7.09 -1.41 -19.41
C PHE A 55 -5.75 -1.78 -18.82
N GLN A 56 -5.38 -1.10 -17.74
CA GLN A 56 -4.12 -1.33 -17.06
C GLN A 56 -4.34 -1.84 -15.65
N ASN A 57 -3.56 -2.86 -15.27
CA ASN A 57 -3.57 -3.43 -13.93
C ASN A 57 -2.21 -3.20 -13.27
N CYS A 58 -2.10 -2.07 -12.59
CA CYS A 58 -0.88 -1.69 -11.89
C CYS A 58 -0.95 -2.08 -10.41
N LEU A 59 0.12 -2.73 -9.95
CA LEU A 59 0.25 -3.22 -8.59
C LEU A 59 1.26 -2.38 -7.81
N MET A 60 1.00 -2.19 -6.52
CA MET A 60 1.94 -1.60 -5.57
C MET A 60 2.19 -2.62 -4.47
N LYS A 61 3.44 -3.04 -4.31
CA LYS A 61 3.85 -4.06 -3.33
C LYS A 61 4.46 -3.39 -2.12
N PHE A 62 3.73 -3.36 -1.01
CA PHE A 62 4.25 -2.86 0.26
C PHE A 62 4.75 -4.01 1.14
N ALA A 63 5.93 -3.83 1.75
CA ALA A 63 6.55 -4.82 2.64
C ALA A 63 7.52 -4.14 3.61
N SER A 64 7.89 -4.82 4.69
CA SER A 64 9.06 -4.42 5.48
C SER A 64 10.35 -4.69 4.69
N TRP A 65 11.34 -3.81 4.85
CA TRP A 65 12.64 -3.97 4.20
C TRP A 65 13.57 -4.89 4.99
N ALA A 66 13.66 -4.71 6.30
CA ALA A 66 14.63 -5.37 7.16
C ALA A 66 14.06 -6.51 8.00
N TYR A 67 12.73 -6.62 8.12
CA TYR A 67 12.08 -7.63 8.96
C TYR A 67 11.26 -8.62 8.14
N ASP A 68 11.32 -9.88 8.54
CA ASP A 68 10.52 -10.97 7.97
C ASP A 68 9.16 -11.12 8.67
N GLY A 69 8.36 -12.09 8.19
CA GLY A 69 7.02 -12.37 8.72
C GLY A 69 7.01 -12.88 10.16
N THR A 70 8.15 -13.31 10.70
CA THR A 70 8.27 -13.74 12.12
C THR A 70 8.41 -12.55 13.08
N LYS A 71 8.71 -11.36 12.56
CA LYS A 71 8.96 -10.14 13.36
C LYS A 71 7.88 -9.09 13.16
N ILE A 72 7.42 -8.88 11.93
CA ILE A 72 6.37 -7.92 11.61
C ILE A 72 5.28 -8.64 10.82
N ASP A 73 4.06 -8.56 11.31
CA ASP A 73 2.89 -9.00 10.56
C ASP A 73 2.07 -7.81 10.05
N ILE A 74 1.85 -7.76 8.74
CA ILE A 74 1.21 -6.66 8.01
C ILE A 74 -0.16 -7.11 7.54
N TRP A 75 -1.17 -6.27 7.81
CA TRP A 75 -2.57 -6.51 7.46
C TRP A 75 -3.14 -5.28 6.80
N SER A 76 -4.02 -5.46 5.81
CA SER A 76 -4.87 -4.37 5.36
C SER A 76 -6.13 -4.30 6.21
N ASP A 77 -6.65 -3.10 6.48
CA ASP A 77 -8.01 -2.95 7.02
C ASP A 77 -9.07 -3.63 6.14
N SER A 78 -8.77 -3.77 4.84
CA SER A 78 -9.61 -4.48 3.87
C SER A 78 -9.56 -6.01 3.97
N ASP A 79 -8.58 -6.58 4.69
CA ASP A 79 -8.48 -8.02 4.96
C ASP A 79 -9.36 -8.43 6.16
N SER A 80 -10.03 -7.49 6.83
CA SER A 80 -11.00 -7.82 7.87
C SER A 80 -12.23 -8.49 7.27
N ASP A 81 -12.71 -9.57 7.90
CA ASP A 81 -13.95 -10.29 7.53
C ASP A 81 -15.20 -9.39 7.68
N ASP A 82 -15.01 -8.21 8.27
CA ASP A 82 -15.99 -7.16 8.41
C ASP A 82 -16.15 -6.38 7.09
N GLN A 83 -17.10 -6.83 6.27
CA GLN A 83 -17.49 -6.18 5.01
C GLN A 83 -17.80 -4.68 5.16
N SER A 84 -18.22 -4.23 6.35
CA SER A 84 -18.50 -2.81 6.60
C SER A 84 -17.21 -1.97 6.58
N LYS A 85 -16.11 -2.49 7.15
CA LYS A 85 -14.80 -1.83 7.15
C LYS A 85 -14.20 -1.77 5.74
N TYR A 86 -14.32 -2.86 4.98
CA TYR A 86 -13.94 -2.87 3.57
C TYR A 86 -14.64 -1.75 2.77
N MET A 87 -15.97 -1.64 2.90
CA MET A 87 -16.75 -0.63 2.19
C MET A 87 -16.37 0.80 2.61
N VAL A 88 -16.15 1.04 3.91
CA VAL A 88 -15.72 2.36 4.42
C VAL A 88 -14.33 2.72 3.88
N ALA A 89 -13.36 1.81 3.94
CA ALA A 89 -12.01 2.04 3.42
C ALA A 89 -12.03 2.33 1.92
N LYS A 90 -12.78 1.53 1.15
CA LYS A 90 -12.96 1.73 -0.30
C LYS A 90 -13.62 3.07 -0.62
N ASN A 91 -14.71 3.42 0.06
CA ASN A 91 -15.41 4.69 -0.19
C ASN A 91 -14.57 5.89 0.20
N LYS A 92 -13.78 5.81 1.28
CA LYS A 92 -12.83 6.85 1.68
C LYS A 92 -11.72 7.04 0.64
N LEU A 93 -11.20 5.94 0.08
CA LEU A 93 -10.19 5.99 -0.98
C LEU A 93 -10.73 6.60 -2.27
N ILE A 94 -11.89 6.13 -2.74
CA ILE A 94 -12.50 6.60 -3.99
C ILE A 94 -13.01 8.04 -3.84
N GLY A 95 -13.56 8.42 -2.68
CA GLY A 95 -14.08 9.77 -2.45
C GLY A 95 -13.04 10.88 -2.43
N ASN A 96 -11.77 10.55 -2.14
CA ASN A 96 -10.68 11.52 -2.06
C ASN A 96 -9.76 11.51 -3.30
N ILE A 97 -10.11 10.77 -4.36
CA ILE A 97 -9.24 10.68 -5.53
C ILE A 97 -9.40 11.91 -6.42
N SER A 98 -8.28 12.56 -6.74
CA SER A 98 -8.24 13.54 -7.82
C SER A 98 -8.32 12.79 -9.15
N ILE A 99 -9.36 13.07 -9.93
CA ILE A 99 -9.59 12.42 -11.21
C ILE A 99 -8.54 12.89 -12.21
N SER A 100 -7.87 11.94 -12.88
CA SER A 100 -6.96 12.23 -13.98
C SER A 100 -7.74 12.54 -15.26
N THR A 101 -7.18 13.39 -16.12
CA THR A 101 -7.75 13.70 -17.44
C THR A 101 -7.57 12.56 -18.44
N GLU A 102 -6.63 11.65 -18.18
CA GLU A 102 -6.27 10.55 -19.08
C GLU A 102 -6.72 9.18 -18.56
N TRP A 103 -6.74 8.99 -17.23
CA TRP A 103 -6.98 7.69 -16.61
C TRP A 103 -8.18 7.72 -15.67
N THR A 104 -9.07 6.73 -15.83
CA THR A 104 -10.18 6.50 -14.91
C THR A 104 -9.90 5.29 -14.03
N LEU A 105 -9.88 5.51 -12.71
CA LEU A 105 -9.73 4.42 -11.75
C LEU A 105 -11.02 3.59 -11.69
N ARG A 106 -10.92 2.30 -12.05
CA ARG A 106 -12.07 1.37 -12.03
C ARG A 106 -12.18 0.56 -10.74
N HIS A 107 -11.06 0.05 -10.23
CA HIS A 107 -11.04 -0.84 -9.09
C HIS A 107 -9.74 -0.72 -8.30
N VAL A 108 -9.84 -0.83 -6.98
CA VAL A 108 -8.70 -0.93 -6.06
C VAL A 108 -8.95 -2.11 -5.14
N ARG A 109 -7.93 -2.96 -4.99
CA ARG A 109 -7.92 -4.10 -4.09
C ARG A 109 -6.57 -4.19 -3.41
N ALA A 110 -6.59 -4.34 -2.09
CA ALA A 110 -5.41 -4.76 -1.34
C ALA A 110 -5.58 -6.24 -0.98
N VAL A 111 -4.47 -6.97 -1.01
CA VAL A 111 -4.41 -8.40 -0.69
C VAL A 111 -3.09 -8.66 0.00
N LYS A 112 -3.13 -9.31 1.16
CA LYS A 112 -1.93 -9.83 1.83
C LYS A 112 -1.37 -11.04 1.08
N ASN A 113 -0.07 -11.02 0.79
CA ASN A 113 0.64 -12.17 0.20
C ASN A 113 1.83 -12.53 1.09
N SER A 114 1.89 -13.77 1.57
CA SER A 114 3.03 -14.32 2.30
C SER A 114 3.91 -15.11 1.33
N VAL A 115 5.19 -14.76 1.24
CA VAL A 115 6.14 -15.38 0.32
C VAL A 115 7.37 -15.80 1.10
N ILE A 116 7.70 -17.09 1.03
CA ILE A 116 8.95 -17.64 1.56
C ILE A 116 9.93 -17.73 0.38
N TYR A 117 11.06 -17.03 0.49
CA TYR A 117 12.07 -17.02 -0.57
C TYR A 117 13.04 -18.18 -0.39
N SER A 118 13.43 -18.83 -1.49
CA SER A 118 14.36 -19.97 -1.46
C SER A 118 15.73 -19.64 -0.85
N CYS A 119 16.12 -18.37 -0.83
CA CYS A 119 17.40 -17.94 -0.25
C CYS A 119 17.41 -17.98 1.29
N CYS A 120 16.24 -17.91 1.94
CA CYS A 120 16.12 -17.81 3.39
C CYS A 120 15.00 -18.71 3.88
N SER A 121 15.36 -19.76 4.63
CA SER A 121 14.40 -20.47 5.47
C SER A 121 14.15 -19.61 6.72
N GLU A 122 12.94 -19.04 6.80
CA GLU A 122 12.45 -18.37 8.02
C GLU A 122 12.49 -19.29 9.25
#